data_AF-A0A955WQ84-F1
#
_entry.id   AF-A0A955WQ84-F1
#
_cell.length_a   1.000
_cell.length_b   1.000
_cell.length_c   1.000
_cell.angle_alpha   90.00
_cell.angle_beta   90.00
_cell.angle_gamma   90.00
#
_symmetry.space_group_name_H-M   'P 1'
#
loop_
_entity.id
_entity.type
_entity.pdbx_description
1 polymer ?
#
loop_
_entity_poly.entity_id
_entity_poly.type
_entity_poly.pdbx_seq_one_letter_code
_entity_poly.pdbx_strand_id
1 'polypeptide(L)'
;DIGGGSTECIVGEVDAIARADSLHMGCVSWTQRFFKDGKITADRLDEAIIAARLELGPVQRLYRELGWDVCYGSSGTVNAIQSVLTECGWCEHVIKPEGLDRLQAKLVEAGRVDNVDLPGLKPERRDVVLGGFAVLRAVFRAFKIKAMVASKAALREGVVFDLMGRAHHADVRDGTVSRLQARFGLDVPQAERVAEVALRLLDQVGGTLGLPRDEAAEYLGWAAQLHEIGKAVSYTGHHKHGAYIVAHAEMPGFSQGEQAILAALLLGHRRKYKRERIEALGVTRFGLVEKLTLLLRLAVALNRTRSPQPRPEVALKMDGMALELVCPPGYLADRPLTRADLETEARVFASLGYTLTWA
;
A
#
# COMPACT_ATOMS: atom_id res chain seq x y z
N ASP A 1 -10.24 13.09 -4.85
CA ASP A 1 -9.55 13.17 -6.16
C ASP A 1 -10.43 12.51 -7.20
N ILE A 2 -10.67 13.12 -8.36
CA ILE A 2 -11.41 12.46 -9.47
C ILE A 2 -10.43 12.26 -10.63
N GLY A 3 -10.02 10.99 -10.80
CA GLY A 3 -9.14 10.55 -11.88
C GLY A 3 -9.91 10.11 -13.13
N GLY A 4 -9.20 9.44 -14.04
CA GLY A 4 -9.78 8.91 -15.27
C GLY A 4 -10.63 7.64 -15.07
N GLY A 5 -10.13 6.71 -14.24
CA GLY A 5 -10.76 5.42 -13.96
C GLY A 5 -11.24 5.22 -12.52
N SER A 6 -10.74 6.02 -11.58
CA SER A 6 -11.07 5.92 -10.15
C SER A 6 -11.28 7.30 -9.52
N THR A 7 -11.88 7.29 -8.33
CA THR A 7 -12.09 8.46 -7.48
C THR A 7 -11.68 8.10 -6.05
N GLU A 8 -10.71 8.81 -5.52
CA GLU A 8 -10.22 8.65 -4.16
C GLU A 8 -10.93 9.63 -3.22
N CYS A 9 -11.46 9.10 -2.12
CA CYS A 9 -12.03 9.87 -1.02
C CYS A 9 -11.14 9.67 0.22
N ILE A 10 -10.80 10.75 0.91
CA ILE A 10 -9.95 10.70 2.10
C ILE A 10 -10.48 11.71 3.11
N VAL A 11 -10.53 11.33 4.38
CA VAL A 11 -10.74 12.22 5.53
C VAL A 11 -9.67 11.93 6.57
N GLY A 12 -9.09 13.00 7.12
CA GLY A 12 -8.00 12.90 8.08
C GLY A 12 -7.52 14.27 8.52
N GLU A 13 -6.56 14.26 9.42
CA GLU A 13 -5.84 15.41 9.95
C GLU A 13 -4.40 15.42 9.41
N VAL A 14 -3.61 16.43 9.78
CA VAL A 14 -2.24 16.65 9.27
C VAL A 14 -1.37 15.39 9.39
N ASP A 15 -1.47 14.66 10.49
CA ASP A 15 -0.58 13.54 10.80
C ASP A 15 -1.27 12.17 10.70
N ALA A 16 -2.57 12.12 10.42
CA ALA A 16 -3.33 10.88 10.48
C ALA A 16 -4.49 10.83 9.48
N ILE A 17 -4.50 9.77 8.67
CA ILE A 17 -5.64 9.43 7.83
C ILE A 17 -6.66 8.69 8.71
N ALA A 18 -7.85 9.28 8.88
CA ALA A 18 -8.96 8.62 9.57
C ALA A 18 -9.64 7.59 8.67
N ARG A 19 -9.77 7.91 7.38
CA ARG A 19 -10.31 7.00 6.37
C ARG A 19 -9.83 7.37 4.97
N ALA A 20 -9.56 6.36 4.15
CA ALA A 20 -9.31 6.49 2.73
C ALA A 20 -10.02 5.36 1.98
N ASP A 21 -10.66 5.69 0.85
CA ASP A 21 -11.29 4.71 -0.05
C ASP A 21 -10.98 5.11 -1.51
N SER A 22 -10.68 4.13 -2.36
CA SER A 22 -10.63 4.31 -3.82
C SER A 22 -11.82 3.60 -4.46
N LEU A 23 -12.61 4.35 -5.22
CA LEU A 23 -13.86 3.90 -5.82
C LEU A 23 -13.71 3.81 -7.34
N HIS A 24 -14.31 2.79 -7.95
CA HIS A 24 -14.20 2.51 -9.40
C HIS A 24 -15.12 3.40 -10.24
N MET A 25 -14.92 4.70 -10.15
CA MET A 25 -15.59 5.71 -10.96
C MET A 25 -14.65 6.85 -11.30
N GLY A 26 -14.53 7.23 -12.57
CA GLY A 26 -13.67 8.34 -12.99
C GLY A 26 -14.16 8.97 -14.27
N CYS A 27 -13.65 10.15 -14.64
CA CYS A 27 -14.22 10.95 -15.71
C CYS A 27 -14.21 10.25 -17.09
N VAL A 28 -13.15 9.49 -17.41
CA VAL A 28 -13.06 8.74 -18.68
C VAL A 28 -14.03 7.56 -18.69
N SER A 29 -13.99 6.73 -17.63
CA SER A 29 -14.87 5.56 -17.52
C SER A 29 -16.35 5.93 -17.50
N TRP A 30 -16.71 7.02 -16.80
CA TRP A 30 -18.09 7.51 -16.76
C TRP A 30 -18.54 8.10 -18.09
N THR A 31 -17.70 8.88 -18.78
CA THR A 31 -18.05 9.37 -20.12
C THR A 31 -18.28 8.20 -21.08
N GLN A 32 -17.37 7.22 -21.12
CA GLN A 32 -17.51 6.07 -22.01
C GLN A 32 -18.77 5.23 -21.72
N ARG A 33 -19.19 5.17 -20.46
CA ARG A 33 -20.39 4.43 -20.07
C ARG A 33 -21.69 5.13 -20.43
N PHE A 34 -21.80 6.43 -20.18
CA PHE A 34 -23.08 7.15 -20.25
C PHE A 34 -23.20 8.15 -21.42
N PHE A 35 -22.07 8.60 -21.98
CA PHE A 35 -22.01 9.70 -22.96
C PHE A 35 -21.20 9.35 -24.21
N LYS A 36 -21.05 8.07 -24.55
CA LYS A 36 -20.23 7.60 -25.69
C LYS A 36 -20.64 8.21 -27.05
N ASP A 37 -21.94 8.46 -27.24
CA ASP A 37 -22.49 9.07 -28.47
C ASP A 37 -22.54 10.62 -28.42
N GLY A 38 -21.98 11.19 -27.35
CA GLY A 38 -21.91 12.62 -27.10
C GLY A 38 -23.24 13.29 -26.80
N LYS A 39 -24.37 12.57 -26.69
CA LYS A 39 -25.67 13.20 -26.39
C LYS A 39 -25.81 13.47 -24.90
N ILE A 40 -26.34 14.65 -24.58
CA ILE A 40 -26.58 15.12 -23.22
C ILE A 40 -28.09 15.30 -23.07
N THR A 41 -28.70 14.56 -22.15
CA THR A 41 -30.08 14.76 -21.72
C THR A 41 -30.13 14.79 -20.21
N ALA A 42 -31.19 15.38 -19.64
CA ALA A 42 -31.39 15.39 -18.19
C ALA A 42 -31.39 13.96 -17.63
N ASP A 43 -32.14 13.05 -18.25
CA ASP A 43 -32.24 11.64 -17.83
C ASP A 43 -30.89 10.92 -17.83
N ARG A 44 -30.07 11.08 -18.87
CA ARG A 44 -28.75 10.45 -18.94
C ARG A 44 -27.78 11.00 -17.92
N LEU A 45 -27.86 12.32 -17.69
CA LEU A 45 -27.03 12.97 -16.69
C LEU A 45 -27.40 12.51 -15.28
N ASP A 46 -28.70 12.41 -14.99
CA ASP A 46 -29.20 11.87 -13.72
C ASP A 46 -28.87 10.38 -13.57
N GLU A 47 -28.94 9.56 -14.63
CA GLU A 47 -28.52 8.16 -14.62
C GLU A 47 -27.03 8.04 -14.25
N ALA A 48 -26.16 8.84 -14.89
CA ALA A 48 -24.73 8.86 -14.59
C ALA A 48 -24.45 9.29 -13.14
N ILE A 49 -25.19 10.29 -12.62
CA ILE A 49 -25.08 10.73 -11.23
C ILE A 49 -25.57 9.64 -10.27
N ILE A 50 -26.69 8.97 -10.56
CA ILE A 50 -27.23 7.88 -9.73
C ILE A 50 -26.23 6.72 -9.67
N ALA A 51 -25.66 6.33 -10.81
CA ALA A 51 -24.65 5.27 -10.85
C ALA A 51 -23.43 5.62 -9.98
N ALA A 52 -22.93 6.85 -10.03
CA ALA A 52 -21.81 7.26 -9.18
C ALA A 52 -22.20 7.28 -7.69
N ARG A 53 -23.46 7.63 -7.38
CA ARG A 53 -23.99 7.56 -6.00
C ARG A 53 -24.12 6.12 -5.49
N LEU A 54 -24.35 5.14 -6.37
CA LEU A 54 -24.35 3.72 -5.98
C LEU A 54 -22.96 3.27 -5.55
N GLU A 55 -21.91 3.66 -6.27
CA GLU A 55 -20.51 3.41 -5.88
C GLU A 55 -20.15 4.06 -4.54
N LEU A 56 -20.66 5.27 -4.28
CA LEU A 56 -20.49 5.99 -3.01
C LEU A 56 -21.35 5.43 -1.87
N GLY A 57 -22.35 4.61 -2.17
CA GLY A 57 -23.36 4.12 -1.23
C GLY A 57 -22.77 3.43 0.01
N PRO A 58 -21.82 2.49 -0.14
CA PRO A 58 -21.19 1.79 0.99
C PRO A 58 -20.41 2.70 1.94
N VAL A 59 -19.87 3.82 1.45
CA VAL A 59 -18.96 4.68 2.24
C VAL A 59 -19.60 5.97 2.74
N GLN A 60 -20.68 6.46 2.11
CA GLN A 60 -21.25 7.79 2.38
C GLN A 60 -21.58 8.06 3.86
N ARG A 61 -22.05 7.05 4.59
CA ARG A 61 -22.43 7.21 6.00
C ARG A 61 -21.19 7.50 6.85
N LEU A 62 -20.13 6.74 6.64
CA LEU A 62 -18.89 6.80 7.42
C LEU A 62 -18.21 8.17 7.26
N TYR A 63 -18.13 8.69 6.03
CA TYR A 63 -17.61 10.05 5.80
C TYR A 63 -18.46 11.12 6.48
N ARG A 64 -19.79 11.02 6.40
CA ARG A 64 -20.68 12.00 7.05
C ARG A 64 -20.59 11.97 8.57
N GLU A 65 -20.37 10.80 9.16
CA GLU A 65 -20.19 10.63 10.61
C GLU A 65 -18.84 11.16 11.09
N LEU A 66 -17.76 10.93 10.32
CA LEU A 66 -16.44 11.49 10.61
C LEU A 66 -16.43 13.02 10.49
N GLY A 67 -17.10 13.57 9.47
CA GLY A 67 -17.15 15.01 9.22
C GLY A 67 -15.82 15.59 8.76
N TRP A 68 -15.81 16.89 8.46
CA TRP A 68 -14.61 17.66 8.11
C TRP A 68 -14.88 19.16 8.29
N ASP A 69 -13.83 19.93 8.57
CA ASP A 69 -13.89 21.39 8.61
C ASP A 69 -13.80 22.00 7.21
N VAL A 70 -12.91 21.46 6.37
CA VAL A 70 -12.66 21.93 5.01
C VAL A 70 -12.64 20.75 4.05
N CYS A 71 -13.31 20.91 2.90
CA CYS A 71 -13.29 19.91 1.83
C CYS A 71 -12.42 20.41 0.67
N TYR A 72 -11.40 19.64 0.30
CA TYR A 72 -10.57 19.89 -0.87
C TYR A 72 -10.92 18.92 -1.99
N GLY A 73 -10.87 19.40 -3.23
CA GLY A 73 -10.95 18.56 -4.42
C GLY A 73 -9.74 18.77 -5.32
N SER A 74 -9.13 17.68 -5.77
CA SER A 74 -7.91 17.68 -6.60
C SER A 74 -8.18 17.13 -8.00
N SER A 75 -7.11 17.11 -8.82
CA SER A 75 -7.08 16.57 -10.19
C SER A 75 -7.82 17.38 -11.25
N GLY A 76 -7.69 16.93 -12.50
CA GLY A 76 -8.12 17.66 -13.69
C GLY A 76 -9.61 17.97 -13.73
N THR A 77 -10.48 17.08 -13.25
CA THR A 77 -11.93 17.29 -13.26
C THR A 77 -12.34 18.42 -12.34
N VAL A 78 -11.89 18.42 -11.08
CA VAL A 78 -12.26 19.47 -10.11
C VAL A 78 -11.72 20.82 -10.56
N ASN A 79 -10.45 20.87 -10.99
CA ASN A 79 -9.83 22.11 -11.46
C ASN A 79 -10.51 22.66 -12.74
N ALA A 80 -10.88 21.80 -13.69
CA ALA A 80 -11.60 22.23 -14.89
C ALA A 80 -12.99 22.77 -14.56
N ILE A 81 -13.74 22.10 -13.67
CA ILE A 81 -15.06 22.57 -13.24
C ILE A 81 -14.92 23.89 -12.49
N GLN A 82 -13.96 24.03 -11.57
CA GLN A 82 -13.68 25.29 -10.90
C GLN A 82 -13.44 26.42 -11.92
N SER A 83 -12.53 26.21 -12.88
CA SER A 83 -12.26 27.22 -13.92
C SER A 83 -13.53 27.61 -14.68
N VAL A 84 -14.37 26.65 -15.05
CA VAL A 84 -15.64 26.93 -15.72
C VAL A 84 -16.58 27.76 -14.85
N LEU A 85 -16.75 27.37 -13.59
CA LEU A 85 -17.62 28.09 -12.66
C LEU A 85 -17.12 29.51 -12.40
N THR A 86 -15.79 29.72 -12.31
CA THR A 86 -15.18 31.03 -12.13
C THR A 86 -15.38 31.93 -13.34
N GLU A 87 -15.08 31.44 -14.55
CA GLU A 87 -15.23 32.22 -15.79
C GLU A 87 -16.70 32.54 -16.10
N CYS A 88 -17.63 31.69 -15.67
CA CYS A 88 -19.07 31.98 -15.78
C CYS A 88 -19.61 32.90 -14.66
N GLY A 89 -18.77 33.32 -13.70
CA GLY A 89 -19.18 34.14 -12.56
C GLY A 89 -20.10 33.40 -11.57
N TRP A 90 -20.03 32.06 -11.51
CA TRP A 90 -20.86 31.21 -10.64
C TRP A 90 -20.14 30.78 -9.36
N CYS A 91 -18.82 30.96 -9.29
CA CYS A 91 -18.06 30.91 -8.06
C CYS A 91 -16.82 31.81 -8.13
N GLU A 92 -16.26 32.20 -6.99
CA GLU A 92 -14.93 32.84 -6.96
C GLU A 92 -13.84 31.75 -6.87
N HIS A 93 -13.66 31.19 -5.67
CA HIS A 93 -12.61 30.19 -5.39
C HIS A 93 -13.14 28.86 -4.86
N VAL A 94 -14.43 28.80 -4.52
CA VAL A 94 -15.05 27.68 -3.81
C VAL A 94 -16.23 27.14 -4.62
N ILE A 95 -16.18 25.85 -4.95
CA ILE A 95 -17.28 25.15 -5.61
C ILE A 95 -18.38 24.90 -4.58
N LYS A 96 -19.61 25.31 -4.92
CA LYS A 96 -20.81 25.09 -4.10
C LYS A 96 -21.90 24.38 -4.92
N PRO A 97 -22.88 23.72 -4.27
CA PRO A 97 -23.96 23.03 -4.96
C PRO A 97 -24.66 23.88 -6.04
N GLU A 98 -24.87 25.17 -5.76
CA GLU A 98 -25.59 26.09 -6.65
C GLU A 98 -24.86 26.33 -7.97
N GLY A 99 -23.52 26.43 -7.92
CA GLY A 99 -22.70 26.54 -9.13
C GLY A 99 -22.78 25.28 -9.99
N LEU A 100 -22.80 24.10 -9.34
CA LEU A 100 -22.98 22.83 -10.03
C LEU A 100 -24.39 22.69 -10.63
N ASP A 101 -25.42 23.25 -10.01
CA ASP A 101 -26.78 23.29 -10.56
C ASP A 101 -26.86 24.13 -11.85
N ARG A 102 -26.21 25.30 -11.86
CA ARG A 102 -26.10 26.13 -13.08
C ARG A 102 -25.34 25.43 -14.20
N LEU A 103 -24.24 24.76 -13.85
CA LEU A 103 -23.47 23.97 -14.81
C LEU A 103 -24.30 22.80 -15.36
N GLN A 104 -25.08 22.11 -14.52
CA GLN A 104 -25.98 21.04 -14.95
C GLN A 104 -26.96 21.55 -16.02
N ALA A 105 -27.61 22.68 -15.76
CA ALA A 105 -28.58 23.29 -16.68
C ALA A 105 -27.93 23.61 -18.04
N LYS A 106 -26.75 24.24 -18.03
CA LYS A 106 -26.03 24.61 -19.26
C LYS A 106 -25.56 23.38 -20.06
N LEU A 107 -25.15 22.31 -19.39
CA LEU A 107 -24.78 21.05 -20.05
C LEU A 107 -25.98 20.41 -20.75
N VAL A 108 -27.14 20.39 -20.09
CA VAL A 108 -28.38 19.85 -20.68
C VAL A 108 -28.85 20.71 -21.85
N GLU A 109 -28.77 22.04 -21.73
CA GLU A 109 -29.12 22.98 -22.81
C GLU A 109 -28.28 22.76 -24.07
N ALA A 110 -26.98 22.46 -23.93
CA ALA A 110 -26.12 22.18 -25.07
C ALA A 110 -26.57 20.95 -25.88
N GLY A 111 -27.22 19.97 -25.23
CA GLY A 111 -27.79 18.75 -25.82
C GLY A 111 -26.77 17.75 -26.39
N ARG A 112 -25.56 18.21 -26.74
CA ARG A 112 -24.45 17.41 -27.23
C ARG A 112 -23.12 17.98 -26.76
N VAL A 113 -22.14 17.10 -26.53
CA VAL A 113 -20.78 17.46 -26.09
C VAL A 113 -20.09 18.43 -27.06
N ASP A 114 -20.32 18.26 -28.36
CA ASP A 114 -19.75 19.11 -29.44
C ASP A 114 -20.27 20.56 -29.37
N ASN A 115 -21.43 20.76 -28.76
CA ASN A 115 -22.08 22.06 -28.59
C ASN A 115 -21.79 22.68 -27.22
N VAL A 116 -21.11 21.96 -26.33
CA VAL A 116 -20.79 22.46 -24.98
C VAL A 116 -19.80 23.60 -25.10
N ASP A 117 -20.28 24.83 -24.94
CA ASP A 117 -19.47 26.04 -24.87
C ASP A 117 -19.37 26.53 -23.42
N LEU A 118 -18.27 26.15 -22.78
CA LEU A 118 -17.98 26.46 -21.38
C LEU A 118 -16.70 27.30 -21.31
N PRO A 119 -16.80 28.61 -21.04
CA PRO A 119 -15.65 29.45 -20.75
C PRO A 119 -14.78 28.79 -19.66
N GLY A 120 -13.45 28.81 -19.83
CA GLY A 120 -12.52 28.17 -18.90
C GLY A 120 -12.31 26.67 -19.07
N LEU A 121 -13.09 25.98 -19.90
CA LEU A 121 -12.86 24.57 -20.23
C LEU A 121 -11.81 24.44 -21.33
N LYS A 122 -10.69 23.77 -21.03
CA LYS A 122 -9.67 23.47 -22.04
C LYS A 122 -10.19 22.48 -23.08
N PRO A 123 -9.80 22.59 -24.37
CA PRO A 123 -10.25 21.70 -25.43
C PRO A 123 -10.04 20.21 -25.12
N GLU A 124 -8.87 19.85 -24.58
CA GLU A 124 -8.51 18.46 -24.24
C GLU A 124 -9.42 17.82 -23.17
N ARG A 125 -10.16 18.64 -22.41
CA ARG A 125 -11.05 18.17 -21.33
C ARG A 125 -12.50 18.02 -21.77
N ARG A 126 -12.85 18.48 -22.98
CA ARG A 126 -14.22 18.47 -23.49
C ARG A 126 -14.82 17.06 -23.48
N ASP A 127 -14.03 16.07 -23.91
CA ASP A 127 -14.50 14.69 -24.04
C ASP A 127 -14.81 14.04 -22.69
N VAL A 128 -14.18 14.49 -21.60
CA VAL A 128 -14.30 13.86 -20.27
C VAL A 128 -15.08 14.70 -19.26
N VAL A 129 -15.51 15.92 -19.64
CA VAL A 129 -16.15 16.85 -18.72
C VAL A 129 -17.48 16.33 -18.19
N LEU A 130 -18.26 15.62 -19.02
CA LEU A 130 -19.59 15.12 -18.65
C LEU A 130 -19.50 14.04 -17.57
N GLY A 131 -18.63 13.04 -17.79
CA GLY A 131 -18.38 11.99 -16.79
C GLY A 131 -17.80 12.57 -15.51
N GLY A 132 -16.85 13.51 -15.63
CA GLY A 132 -16.26 14.19 -14.47
C GLY A 132 -17.28 15.00 -13.68
N PHE A 133 -18.16 15.74 -14.34
CA PHE A 133 -19.24 16.50 -13.71
C PHE A 133 -20.22 15.57 -12.98
N ALA A 134 -20.65 14.48 -13.62
CA ALA A 134 -21.58 13.52 -13.00
C ALA A 134 -21.00 12.93 -11.71
N VAL A 135 -19.73 12.53 -11.72
CA VAL A 135 -19.02 12.02 -10.54
C VAL A 135 -18.91 13.11 -9.46
N LEU A 136 -18.50 14.34 -9.81
CA LEU A 136 -18.38 15.42 -8.83
C LEU A 136 -19.73 15.77 -8.19
N ARG A 137 -20.81 15.84 -9.00
CA ARG A 137 -22.17 16.10 -8.51
C ARG A 137 -22.65 14.97 -7.60
N ALA A 138 -22.33 13.72 -7.93
CA ALA A 138 -22.62 12.57 -7.07
C ALA A 138 -21.88 12.66 -5.72
N VAL A 139 -20.59 13.02 -5.73
CA VAL A 139 -19.78 13.23 -4.51
C VAL A 139 -20.38 14.32 -3.63
N PHE A 140 -20.74 15.48 -4.19
CA PHE A 140 -21.41 16.56 -3.44
C PHE A 140 -22.70 16.09 -2.78
N ARG A 141 -23.55 15.34 -3.51
CA ARG A 141 -24.82 14.81 -3.00
C ARG A 141 -24.61 13.70 -1.96
N ALA A 142 -23.70 12.78 -2.22
CA ALA A 142 -23.43 11.64 -1.35
C ALA A 142 -22.79 12.07 -0.03
N PHE A 143 -21.92 13.07 -0.01
CA PHE A 143 -21.28 13.52 1.22
C PHE A 143 -21.93 14.76 1.83
N LYS A 144 -22.96 15.33 1.18
CA LYS A 144 -23.62 16.59 1.58
C LYS A 144 -22.64 17.75 1.72
N ILE A 145 -21.70 17.85 0.78
CA ILE A 145 -20.67 18.89 0.76
C ILE A 145 -21.32 20.24 0.49
N LYS A 146 -21.06 21.21 1.37
CA LYS A 146 -21.56 22.59 1.24
C LYS A 146 -20.63 23.49 0.43
N ALA A 147 -19.33 23.21 0.50
CA ALA A 147 -18.28 23.99 -0.11
C ALA A 147 -17.06 23.10 -0.34
N MET A 148 -16.39 23.26 -1.49
CA MET A 148 -15.16 22.57 -1.83
C MET A 148 -14.14 23.55 -2.41
N VAL A 149 -12.91 23.50 -1.90
CA VAL A 149 -11.78 24.27 -2.42
C VAL A 149 -11.03 23.42 -3.44
N ALA A 150 -10.78 23.94 -4.64
CA ALA A 150 -9.97 23.23 -5.62
C ALA A 150 -8.48 23.33 -5.27
N SER A 151 -7.81 22.17 -5.22
CA SER A 151 -6.37 22.06 -4.98
C SER A 151 -5.62 21.84 -6.29
N LYS A 152 -4.54 22.61 -6.46
CA LYS A 152 -3.56 22.37 -7.54
C LYS A 152 -2.58 21.23 -7.21
N ALA A 153 -2.44 20.89 -5.93
CA ALA A 153 -1.63 19.76 -5.48
C ALA A 153 -2.46 18.46 -5.49
N ALA A 154 -1.82 17.36 -5.90
CA ALA A 154 -2.41 16.03 -5.96
C ALA A 154 -1.34 14.97 -5.62
N LEU A 155 -1.41 13.80 -6.26
CA LEU A 155 -0.52 12.66 -6.00
C LEU A 155 0.97 12.98 -6.17
N ARG A 156 1.34 13.74 -7.20
CA ARG A 156 2.76 14.00 -7.52
C ARG A 156 3.45 14.80 -6.41
N GLU A 157 2.79 15.80 -5.84
CA GLU A 157 3.32 16.55 -4.71
C GLU A 157 3.43 15.64 -3.48
N GLY A 158 2.41 14.82 -3.21
CA GLY A 158 2.44 13.84 -2.11
C GLY A 158 3.61 12.85 -2.21
N VAL A 159 3.91 12.33 -3.40
CA VAL A 159 5.06 11.43 -3.63
C VAL A 159 6.39 12.15 -3.37
N VAL A 160 6.54 13.41 -3.78
CA VAL A 160 7.76 14.18 -3.51
C VAL A 160 7.95 14.40 -2.01
N PHE A 161 6.88 14.75 -1.28
CA PHE A 161 6.94 14.88 0.18
C PHE A 161 7.24 13.55 0.88
N ASP A 162 6.65 12.44 0.43
CA ASP A 162 6.94 11.09 0.96
C ASP A 162 8.40 10.71 0.75
N LEU A 163 8.96 10.93 -0.45
CA LEU A 163 10.36 10.65 -0.75
C LEU A 163 11.32 11.51 0.11
N MET A 164 10.99 12.78 0.35
CA MET A 164 11.77 13.63 1.26
C MET A 164 11.66 13.16 2.71
N GLY A 165 10.47 12.75 3.16
CA GLY A 165 10.23 12.22 4.51
C GLY A 165 11.03 10.95 4.81
N ARG A 166 11.12 10.03 3.83
CA ARG A 166 11.95 8.81 3.92
C ARG A 166 13.44 9.14 4.15
N ALA A 167 13.95 10.20 3.54
CA ALA A 167 15.34 10.64 3.72
C ALA A 167 15.61 11.26 5.11
N HIS A 168 14.56 11.62 5.87
CA HIS A 168 14.65 12.32 7.15
C HIS A 168 14.08 11.52 8.36
N HIS A 169 14.02 10.18 8.26
CA HIS A 169 13.64 9.24 9.33
C HIS A 169 12.20 9.34 9.88
N ALA A 170 11.27 9.95 9.14
CA ALA A 170 9.83 9.86 9.41
C ALA A 170 9.19 8.82 8.48
N ASP A 171 9.61 7.55 8.58
CA ASP A 171 9.14 6.52 7.66
C ASP A 171 7.73 6.02 8.01
N VAL A 172 6.76 6.36 7.15
CA VAL A 172 5.36 5.91 7.24
C VAL A 172 5.26 4.37 7.24
N ARG A 173 6.23 3.67 6.65
CA ARG A 173 6.28 2.20 6.55
C ARG A 173 6.41 1.53 7.91
N ASP A 174 7.25 2.06 8.82
CA ASP A 174 7.37 1.55 10.18
C ASP A 174 6.05 1.67 10.96
N GLY A 175 5.37 2.81 10.79
CA GLY A 175 4.03 3.03 11.34
C GLY A 175 3.01 2.03 10.77
N THR A 176 3.10 1.70 9.48
CA THR A 176 2.24 0.68 8.85
C THR A 176 2.49 -0.71 9.41
N VAL A 177 3.74 -1.12 9.58
CA VAL A 177 4.09 -2.41 10.17
C VAL A 177 3.58 -2.52 11.61
N SER A 178 3.81 -1.47 12.41
CA SER A 178 3.32 -1.38 13.80
C SER A 178 1.79 -1.49 13.88
N ARG A 179 1.06 -0.81 12.98
CA ARG A 179 -0.41 -0.93 12.88
C ARG A 179 -0.86 -2.34 12.53
N LEU A 180 -0.18 -3.02 11.61
CA LEU A 180 -0.49 -4.42 11.28
C LEU A 180 -0.24 -5.35 12.46
N GLN A 181 0.86 -5.16 13.19
CA GLN A 181 1.15 -5.93 14.41
C GLN A 181 0.01 -5.78 15.43
N ALA A 182 -0.42 -4.55 15.70
CA ALA A 182 -1.53 -4.27 16.62
C ALA A 182 -2.86 -4.87 16.12
N ARG A 183 -3.20 -4.66 14.84
CA ARG A 183 -4.46 -5.13 14.24
C ARG A 183 -4.62 -6.64 14.29
N PHE A 184 -3.55 -7.40 14.08
CA PHE A 184 -3.56 -8.86 14.03
C PHE A 184 -3.10 -9.51 15.35
N GLY A 185 -2.85 -8.73 16.40
CA GLY A 185 -2.49 -9.24 17.73
C GLY A 185 -1.15 -9.98 17.75
N LEU A 186 -0.13 -9.44 17.09
CA LEU A 186 1.17 -10.09 16.98
C LEU A 186 1.93 -10.02 18.31
N ASP A 187 2.76 -11.05 18.56
CA ASP A 187 3.71 -11.08 19.67
C ASP A 187 4.91 -10.18 19.33
N VAL A 188 4.77 -8.89 19.66
CA VAL A 188 5.80 -7.87 19.40
C VAL A 188 7.16 -8.24 20.01
N PRO A 189 7.25 -8.71 21.27
CA PRO A 189 8.53 -9.18 21.82
C PRO A 189 9.18 -10.29 21.01
N GLN A 190 8.41 -11.23 20.45
CA GLN A 190 8.97 -12.26 19.57
C GLN A 190 9.44 -11.69 18.23
N ALA A 191 8.67 -10.79 17.64
CA ALA A 191 9.03 -10.09 16.41
C ALA A 191 10.36 -9.33 16.58
N GLU A 192 10.51 -8.57 17.66
CA GLU A 192 11.75 -7.83 17.98
C GLU A 192 12.94 -8.76 18.13
N ARG A 193 12.79 -9.86 18.88
CA ARG A 193 13.86 -10.85 19.05
C ARG A 193 14.30 -11.51 17.73
N VAL A 194 13.38 -11.71 16.79
CA VAL A 194 13.72 -12.23 15.45
C VAL A 194 14.40 -11.16 14.63
N ALA A 195 13.90 -9.93 14.65
CA ALA A 195 14.45 -8.80 13.91
C ALA A 195 15.89 -8.50 14.35
N GLU A 196 16.15 -8.45 15.66
CA GLU A 196 17.47 -8.21 16.21
C GLU A 196 18.49 -9.25 15.72
N VAL A 197 18.15 -10.55 15.78
CA VAL A 197 19.05 -11.60 15.28
C VAL A 197 19.23 -11.48 13.77
N ALA A 198 18.15 -11.26 13.01
CA ALA A 198 18.23 -11.15 11.56
C ALA A 198 19.15 -10.00 11.12
N LEU A 199 19.04 -8.84 11.77
CA LEU A 199 19.87 -7.67 11.50
C LEU A 199 21.34 -7.90 11.90
N ARG A 200 21.61 -8.55 13.04
CA ARG A 200 22.98 -8.93 13.41
C ARG A 200 23.61 -9.91 12.42
N LEU A 201 22.83 -10.85 11.87
CA LEU A 201 23.32 -11.77 10.83
C LEU A 201 23.58 -11.00 9.52
N LEU A 202 22.71 -10.04 9.18
CA LEU A 202 22.91 -9.16 8.03
C LEU A 202 24.19 -8.34 8.16
N ASP A 203 24.48 -7.76 9.32
CA ASP A 203 25.70 -6.97 9.53
C ASP A 203 26.98 -7.83 9.38
N GLN A 204 26.89 -9.14 9.63
CA GLN A 204 28.05 -10.06 9.53
C GLN A 204 28.32 -10.54 8.11
N VAL A 205 27.28 -10.86 7.32
CA VAL A 205 27.46 -11.48 5.98
C VAL A 205 26.85 -10.68 4.82
N GLY A 206 26.19 -9.56 5.10
CA GLY A 206 25.51 -8.73 4.10
C GLY A 206 26.45 -8.22 3.00
N GLY A 207 27.69 -7.87 3.37
CA GLY A 207 28.74 -7.49 2.42
C GLY A 207 29.10 -8.63 1.46
N THR A 208 29.34 -9.84 1.98
CA THR A 208 29.61 -11.05 1.18
C THR A 208 28.44 -11.43 0.29
N LEU A 209 27.21 -11.22 0.77
CA LEU A 209 25.98 -11.41 0.00
C LEU A 209 25.74 -10.32 -1.05
N GLY A 210 26.53 -9.25 -1.08
CA GLY A 210 26.32 -8.11 -1.99
C GLY A 210 24.98 -7.40 -1.76
N LEU A 211 24.54 -7.33 -0.50
CA LEU A 211 23.30 -6.67 -0.11
C LEU A 211 23.56 -5.19 0.23
N PRO A 212 22.82 -4.24 -0.34
CA PRO A 212 22.84 -2.85 0.13
C PRO A 212 22.33 -2.81 1.57
N ARG A 213 23.21 -2.46 2.53
CA ARG A 213 22.97 -2.70 3.95
C ARG A 213 21.69 -2.07 4.47
N ASP A 214 21.46 -0.79 4.18
CA ASP A 214 20.32 -0.06 4.75
C ASP A 214 18.99 -0.57 4.19
N GLU A 215 18.91 -0.75 2.87
CA GLU A 215 17.74 -1.32 2.22
C GLU A 215 17.48 -2.77 2.69
N ALA A 216 18.53 -3.58 2.81
CA ALA A 216 18.41 -4.95 3.30
C ALA A 216 17.91 -4.99 4.75
N ALA A 217 18.37 -4.06 5.59
CA ALA A 217 17.96 -3.95 6.98
C ALA A 217 16.47 -3.59 7.11
N GLU A 218 15.98 -2.65 6.29
CA GLU A 218 14.57 -2.28 6.25
C GLU A 218 13.66 -3.49 5.96
N TYR A 219 13.86 -4.16 4.82
CA TYR A 219 13.01 -5.30 4.44
C TYR A 219 13.14 -6.47 5.40
N LEU A 220 14.34 -6.77 5.87
CA LEU A 220 14.57 -7.88 6.79
C LEU A 220 13.93 -7.59 8.16
N GLY A 221 14.01 -6.35 8.63
CA GLY A 221 13.37 -5.87 9.85
C GLY A 221 11.85 -6.00 9.76
N TRP A 222 11.22 -5.45 8.72
CA TRP A 222 9.76 -5.55 8.53
C TRP A 222 9.30 -7.01 8.36
N ALA A 223 10.05 -7.83 7.62
CA ALA A 223 9.72 -9.24 7.44
C ALA A 223 9.80 -9.99 8.77
N ALA A 224 10.81 -9.73 9.58
CA ALA A 224 10.92 -10.28 10.92
C ALA A 224 9.80 -9.79 11.85
N GLN A 225 9.39 -8.53 11.76
CA GLN A 225 8.29 -8.00 12.56
C GLN A 225 6.93 -8.62 12.20
N LEU A 226 6.75 -9.06 10.95
CA LEU A 226 5.49 -9.59 10.43
C LEU A 226 5.49 -11.10 10.16
N HIS A 227 6.58 -11.82 10.40
CA HIS A 227 6.69 -13.24 10.00
C HIS A 227 5.58 -14.15 10.58
N GLU A 228 5.01 -13.78 11.73
CA GLU A 228 3.94 -14.53 12.39
C GLU A 228 2.52 -14.00 12.09
N ILE A 229 2.35 -12.99 11.23
CA ILE A 229 1.03 -12.36 10.97
C ILE A 229 -0.02 -13.36 10.51
N GLY A 230 0.38 -14.40 9.76
CA GLY A 230 -0.52 -15.45 9.32
C GLY A 230 -1.07 -16.35 10.43
N LYS A 231 -0.52 -16.29 11.65
CA LYS A 231 -1.05 -17.04 12.80
C LYS A 231 -2.42 -16.56 13.24
N ALA A 232 -2.78 -15.31 12.92
CA ALA A 232 -4.12 -14.77 13.13
C ALA A 232 -5.19 -15.52 12.31
N VAL A 233 -4.78 -16.20 11.22
CA VAL A 233 -5.67 -17.05 10.41
C VAL A 233 -5.56 -18.51 10.85
N SER A 234 -4.34 -19.06 10.85
CA SER A 234 -4.08 -20.44 11.28
C SER A 234 -2.61 -20.66 11.58
N TYR A 235 -2.33 -21.47 12.61
CA TYR A 235 -0.97 -21.89 12.92
C TYR A 235 -0.35 -22.73 11.78
N THR A 236 -1.15 -23.61 11.18
CA THR A 236 -0.73 -24.47 10.07
C THR A 236 -0.60 -23.62 8.81
N GLY A 237 0.60 -23.61 8.22
CA GLY A 237 0.80 -22.87 6.98
C GLY A 237 0.84 -21.34 7.14
N HIS A 238 1.07 -20.80 8.36
CA HIS A 238 1.02 -19.35 8.58
C HIS A 238 1.94 -18.50 7.68
N HIS A 239 3.03 -19.04 7.15
CA HIS A 239 3.86 -18.37 6.14
C HIS A 239 3.06 -18.03 4.86
N LYS A 240 2.16 -18.93 4.43
CA LYS A 240 1.26 -18.69 3.29
C LYS A 240 0.19 -17.67 3.62
N HIS A 241 -0.43 -17.77 4.80
CA HIS A 241 -1.43 -16.81 5.25
C HIS A 241 -0.82 -15.43 5.46
N GLY A 242 0.40 -15.37 6.00
CA GLY A 242 1.11 -14.11 6.19
C GLY A 242 1.47 -13.45 4.87
N ALA A 243 2.00 -14.23 3.92
CA ALA A 243 2.23 -13.75 2.56
C ALA A 243 0.95 -13.25 1.89
N TYR A 244 -0.17 -13.98 2.04
CA TYR A 244 -1.47 -13.57 1.51
C TYR A 244 -1.98 -12.27 2.15
N ILE A 245 -1.93 -12.15 3.48
CA ILE A 245 -2.33 -10.94 4.20
C ILE A 245 -1.49 -9.76 3.71
N VAL A 246 -0.16 -9.90 3.74
CA VAL A 246 0.74 -8.81 3.34
C VAL A 246 0.57 -8.46 1.86
N ALA A 247 0.35 -9.42 0.95
CA ALA A 247 0.16 -9.15 -0.47
C ALA A 247 -1.15 -8.40 -0.80
N HIS A 248 -2.14 -8.42 0.09
CA HIS A 248 -3.46 -7.84 -0.15
C HIS A 248 -3.88 -6.80 0.89
N ALA A 249 -3.05 -6.53 1.90
CA ALA A 249 -3.29 -5.50 2.89
C ALA A 249 -3.07 -4.10 2.30
N GLU A 250 -3.80 -3.13 2.83
CA GLU A 250 -3.46 -1.73 2.64
C GLU A 250 -2.19 -1.41 3.46
N MET A 251 -1.11 -1.09 2.77
CA MET A 251 0.19 -0.80 3.39
C MET A 251 0.69 0.60 3.03
N PRO A 252 0.16 1.67 3.65
CA PRO A 252 0.63 3.03 3.40
C PRO A 252 2.15 3.15 3.52
N GLY A 253 2.78 3.85 2.57
CA GLY A 253 4.23 3.96 2.44
C GLY A 253 4.89 2.85 1.62
N PHE A 254 4.25 1.70 1.43
CA PHE A 254 4.78 0.62 0.58
C PHE A 254 4.22 0.72 -0.85
N SER A 255 5.10 0.69 -1.83
CA SER A 255 4.76 0.39 -3.22
C SER A 255 4.39 -1.08 -3.38
N GLN A 256 3.70 -1.40 -4.48
CA GLN A 256 3.36 -2.79 -4.83
C GLN A 256 4.60 -3.70 -4.95
N GLY A 257 5.72 -3.16 -5.43
CA GLY A 257 6.98 -3.89 -5.52
C GLY A 257 7.59 -4.18 -4.15
N GLU A 258 7.61 -3.19 -3.25
CA GLU A 258 8.07 -3.35 -1.86
C GLU A 258 7.19 -4.36 -1.10
N GLN A 259 5.87 -4.26 -1.27
CA GLN A 259 4.89 -5.16 -0.67
C GLN A 259 5.03 -6.60 -1.18
N ALA A 260 5.30 -6.79 -2.48
CA ALA A 260 5.58 -8.11 -3.06
C ALA A 260 6.87 -8.73 -2.50
N ILE A 261 7.93 -7.95 -2.31
CA ILE A 261 9.17 -8.40 -1.66
C ILE A 261 8.87 -8.88 -0.23
N LEU A 262 8.14 -8.09 0.56
CA LEU A 262 7.80 -8.42 1.94
C LEU A 262 6.93 -9.69 2.03
N ALA A 263 5.92 -9.81 1.17
CA ALA A 263 5.08 -11.01 1.07
C ALA A 263 5.90 -12.25 0.70
N ALA A 264 6.87 -12.11 -0.20
CA ALA A 264 7.75 -13.20 -0.60
C ALA A 264 8.69 -13.65 0.52
N LEU A 265 9.25 -12.73 1.30
CA LEU A 265 10.04 -13.05 2.49
C LEU A 265 9.20 -13.84 3.51
N LEU A 266 7.96 -13.40 3.76
CA LEU A 266 7.01 -14.12 4.62
C LEU A 266 6.64 -15.50 4.05
N LEU A 267 6.51 -15.65 2.74
CA LEU A 267 6.24 -16.95 2.14
C LEU A 267 7.43 -17.90 2.28
N GLY A 268 8.65 -17.37 2.11
CA GLY A 268 9.91 -18.11 2.09
C GLY A 268 10.52 -18.43 3.45
N HIS A 269 10.09 -17.77 4.54
CA HIS A 269 10.77 -17.84 5.85
C HIS A 269 10.68 -19.20 6.58
N ARG A 270 9.92 -20.18 6.08
CA ARG A 270 9.86 -21.53 6.67
C ARG A 270 9.34 -22.57 5.70
N ARG A 271 9.51 -23.85 6.04
CA ARG A 271 9.15 -25.01 5.20
C ARG A 271 9.91 -24.98 3.87
N LYS A 272 9.44 -25.74 2.87
CA LYS A 272 10.07 -25.82 1.55
C LYS A 272 10.01 -24.46 0.85
N TYR A 273 11.17 -23.96 0.44
CA TYR A 273 11.26 -22.80 -0.45
C TYR A 273 10.82 -23.24 -1.85
N LYS A 274 9.86 -22.52 -2.45
CA LYS A 274 9.36 -22.82 -3.79
C LYS A 274 9.48 -21.57 -4.65
N ARG A 275 10.47 -21.56 -5.53
CA ARG A 275 10.80 -20.42 -6.36
C ARG A 275 9.60 -19.96 -7.20
N GLU A 276 8.86 -20.90 -7.78
CA GLU A 276 7.72 -20.61 -8.66
C GLU A 276 6.61 -19.86 -7.91
N ARG A 277 6.43 -20.14 -6.61
CA ARG A 277 5.42 -19.44 -5.79
C ARG A 277 5.83 -18.04 -5.39
N ILE A 278 7.12 -17.81 -5.23
CA ILE A 278 7.67 -16.48 -4.95
C ILE A 278 7.62 -15.65 -6.24
N GLU A 279 7.92 -16.26 -7.39
CA GLU A 279 7.77 -15.64 -8.71
C GLU A 279 6.34 -15.23 -9.01
N ALA A 280 5.36 -16.05 -8.61
CA ALA A 280 3.94 -15.73 -8.75
C ALA A 280 3.48 -14.49 -7.95
N LEU A 281 4.28 -13.97 -7.01
CA LEU A 281 3.97 -12.73 -6.29
C LEU A 281 4.39 -11.46 -7.06
N GLY A 282 4.95 -11.59 -8.27
CA GLY A 282 5.34 -10.43 -9.09
C GLY A 282 6.61 -9.73 -8.61
N VAL A 283 7.42 -10.39 -7.78
CA VAL A 283 8.70 -9.88 -7.31
C VAL A 283 9.64 -9.67 -8.50
N THR A 284 10.34 -8.54 -8.57
CA THR A 284 11.35 -8.28 -9.61
C THR A 284 12.78 -8.52 -9.13
N ARG A 285 12.99 -8.51 -7.80
CA ARG A 285 14.31 -8.59 -7.15
C ARG A 285 14.53 -9.93 -6.43
N PHE A 286 14.45 -11.03 -7.16
CA PHE A 286 14.56 -12.39 -6.57
C PHE A 286 15.86 -12.63 -5.81
N GLY A 287 16.99 -12.15 -6.32
CA GLY A 287 18.28 -12.31 -5.65
C GLY A 287 18.33 -11.63 -4.27
N LEU A 288 17.62 -10.51 -4.10
CA LEU A 288 17.48 -9.86 -2.79
C LEU A 288 16.63 -10.74 -1.86
N VAL A 289 15.45 -11.16 -2.33
CA VAL A 289 14.51 -11.99 -1.54
C VAL A 289 15.14 -13.30 -1.09
N GLU A 290 15.85 -13.99 -1.98
CA GLU A 290 16.50 -15.26 -1.66
C GLU A 290 17.52 -15.10 -0.52
N LYS A 291 18.44 -14.13 -0.66
CA LYS A 291 19.51 -13.87 0.33
C LYS A 291 18.95 -13.42 1.68
N LEU A 292 17.98 -12.51 1.69
CA LEU A 292 17.31 -12.08 2.93
C LEU A 292 16.51 -13.22 3.56
N THR A 293 15.93 -14.12 2.76
CA THR A 293 15.22 -15.29 3.27
C THR A 293 16.17 -16.21 4.05
N LEU A 294 17.42 -16.40 3.61
CA LEU A 294 18.41 -17.19 4.37
C LEU A 294 18.58 -16.64 5.79
N LEU A 295 18.79 -15.33 5.91
CA LEU A 295 18.98 -14.66 7.20
C LEU A 295 17.73 -14.73 8.08
N LEU A 296 16.55 -14.49 7.51
CA LEU A 296 15.28 -14.56 8.22
C LEU A 296 15.01 -15.97 8.76
N ARG A 297 15.31 -17.01 7.97
CA ARG A 297 15.12 -18.41 8.36
C ARG A 297 16.00 -18.80 9.54
N LEU A 298 17.28 -18.42 9.50
CA LEU A 298 18.21 -18.64 10.62
C LEU A 298 17.75 -17.90 11.87
N ALA A 299 17.37 -16.63 11.71
CA ALA A 299 16.87 -15.83 12.82
C ALA A 299 15.65 -16.49 13.48
N VAL A 300 14.65 -16.93 12.70
CA VAL A 300 13.47 -17.63 13.22
C VAL A 300 13.84 -18.93 13.92
N ALA A 301 14.73 -19.75 13.35
CA ALA A 301 15.17 -21.01 13.95
C ALA A 301 15.85 -20.79 15.32
N LEU A 302 16.71 -19.78 15.43
CA LEU A 302 17.40 -19.40 16.68
C LEU A 302 16.45 -18.82 17.73
N ASN A 303 15.27 -18.38 17.31
CA ASN A 303 14.27 -17.70 18.13
C ASN A 303 13.09 -18.57 18.57
N ARG A 304 13.05 -19.85 18.17
CA ARG A 304 11.84 -20.67 18.30
C ARG A 304 11.34 -20.86 19.73
N THR A 305 12.25 -20.92 20.71
CA THR A 305 11.90 -21.13 22.12
C THR A 305 11.26 -19.91 22.78
N ARG A 306 11.26 -18.74 22.09
CA ARG A 306 10.68 -17.49 22.59
C ARG A 306 11.24 -17.05 23.97
N SER A 307 12.45 -17.51 24.32
CA SER A 307 13.07 -17.23 25.61
C SER A 307 13.35 -15.74 25.78
N PRO A 308 13.01 -15.14 26.94
CA PRO A 308 13.33 -13.75 27.26
C PRO A 308 14.79 -13.58 27.74
N GLN A 309 15.55 -14.66 27.94
CA GLN A 309 16.94 -14.57 28.41
C GLN A 309 17.86 -13.96 27.33
N PRO A 310 18.91 -13.20 27.74
CA PRO A 310 19.91 -12.68 26.83
C PRO A 310 20.53 -13.84 26.04
N ARG A 311 20.66 -13.65 24.73
CA ARG A 311 21.10 -14.71 23.85
C ARG A 311 22.61 -14.75 23.75
N PRO A 312 23.19 -15.96 23.65
CA PRO A 312 24.58 -16.09 23.28
C PRO A 312 24.80 -15.44 21.91
N GLU A 313 25.91 -14.71 21.79
CA GLU A 313 26.36 -14.15 20.53
C GLU A 313 26.73 -15.30 19.58
N VAL A 314 25.90 -15.51 18.56
CA VAL A 314 26.22 -16.40 17.44
C VAL A 314 26.89 -15.58 16.36
N ALA A 315 27.95 -16.13 15.77
CA ALA A 315 28.59 -15.54 14.61
C ALA A 315 28.22 -16.33 13.35
N LEU A 316 27.96 -15.63 12.26
CA LEU A 316 27.71 -16.22 10.95
C LEU A 316 28.85 -15.81 10.02
N LYS A 317 29.58 -16.81 9.53
CA LYS A 317 30.62 -16.64 8.53
C LYS A 317 30.12 -17.12 7.19
N MET A 318 30.60 -16.51 6.11
CA MET A 318 30.25 -16.89 4.76
C MET A 318 31.45 -16.84 3.83
N ASP A 319 31.65 -17.91 3.07
CA ASP A 319 32.63 -17.99 1.97
C ASP A 319 31.93 -18.57 0.73
N GLY A 320 31.78 -17.74 -0.31
CA GLY A 320 31.00 -18.10 -1.49
C GLY A 320 29.57 -18.50 -1.13
N MET A 321 29.22 -19.77 -1.33
CA MET A 321 27.90 -20.34 -1.00
C MET A 321 27.89 -21.15 0.31
N ALA A 322 29.00 -21.19 1.04
CA ALA A 322 29.10 -21.88 2.32
C ALA A 322 28.86 -20.90 3.47
N LEU A 323 27.91 -21.22 4.34
CA LEU A 323 27.58 -20.51 5.57
C LEU A 323 27.96 -21.39 6.77
N GLU A 324 28.69 -20.81 7.73
CA GLU A 324 29.05 -21.46 8.98
C GLU A 324 28.51 -20.64 10.15
N LEU A 325 27.62 -21.26 10.94
CA LEU A 325 27.09 -20.67 12.17
C LEU A 325 27.94 -21.10 13.37
N VAL A 326 28.76 -20.19 13.86
CA VAL A 326 29.61 -20.40 15.04
C VAL A 326 28.80 -20.08 16.30
N CYS A 327 28.60 -21.10 17.13
CA CYS A 327 27.87 -20.99 18.39
C CYS A 327 28.84 -21.06 19.58
N PRO A 328 28.48 -20.52 20.76
CA PRO A 328 29.30 -20.75 21.94
C PRO A 328 29.41 -22.24 22.30
N PRO A 329 30.53 -22.65 22.95
CA PRO A 329 30.72 -24.04 23.36
C PRO A 329 29.53 -24.58 24.16
N GLY A 330 29.05 -25.77 23.82
CA GLY A 330 27.91 -26.41 24.48
C GLY A 330 26.52 -25.89 24.07
N TYR A 331 26.41 -24.76 23.36
CA TYR A 331 25.13 -24.11 23.05
C TYR A 331 24.10 -25.04 22.39
N LEU A 332 24.52 -25.77 21.35
CA LEU A 332 23.66 -26.70 20.61
C LEU A 332 23.49 -28.05 21.30
N ALA A 333 24.43 -28.44 22.17
CA ALA A 333 24.29 -29.63 23.02
C ALA A 333 23.15 -29.42 24.04
N ASP A 334 23.09 -28.23 24.63
CA ASP A 334 22.05 -27.84 25.59
C ASP A 334 20.70 -27.50 24.90
N ARG A 335 20.69 -27.37 23.56
CA ARG A 335 19.52 -26.98 22.77
C ARG A 335 19.28 -27.93 21.59
N PRO A 336 18.91 -29.20 21.85
CA PRO A 336 18.72 -30.20 20.80
C PRO A 336 17.63 -29.83 19.78
N LEU A 337 16.60 -29.08 20.21
CA LEU A 337 15.56 -28.60 19.30
C LEU A 337 16.08 -27.55 18.31
N THR A 338 16.94 -26.64 18.76
CA THR A 338 17.58 -25.65 17.88
C THR A 338 18.49 -26.35 16.86
N ARG A 339 19.26 -27.35 17.30
CA ARG A 339 20.07 -28.19 16.40
C ARG A 339 19.21 -28.87 15.33
N ALA A 340 18.11 -29.52 15.72
CA ALA A 340 17.21 -30.19 14.76
C ALA A 340 16.56 -29.22 13.75
N ASP A 341 16.28 -27.98 14.18
CA ASP A 341 15.83 -26.93 13.27
C ASP A 341 16.94 -26.53 12.29
N LEU A 342 18.18 -26.34 12.74
CA LEU A 342 19.32 -26.06 11.85
C LEU A 342 19.57 -27.17 10.82
N GLU A 343 19.43 -28.44 11.21
CA GLU A 343 19.50 -29.60 10.29
C GLU A 343 18.37 -29.59 9.24
N THR A 344 17.20 -29.04 9.61
CA THR A 344 16.10 -28.82 8.66
C THR A 344 16.40 -27.67 7.72
N GLU A 345 16.95 -26.58 8.23
CA GLU A 345 17.33 -25.42 7.43
C GLU A 345 18.47 -25.72 6.47
N ALA A 346 19.47 -26.51 6.87
CA ALA A 346 20.57 -26.93 5.99
C ALA A 346 20.08 -27.66 4.74
N ARG A 347 19.03 -28.49 4.87
CA ARG A 347 18.40 -29.17 3.71
C ARG A 347 17.69 -28.18 2.77
N VAL A 348 17.10 -27.13 3.31
CA VAL A 348 16.47 -26.08 2.48
C VAL A 348 17.54 -25.23 1.80
N PHE A 349 18.62 -24.89 2.50
CA PHE A 349 19.74 -24.12 1.95
C PHE A 349 20.41 -24.88 0.81
N ALA A 350 20.61 -26.19 0.97
CA ALA A 350 21.14 -27.06 -0.09
C ALA A 350 20.27 -27.03 -1.35
N SER A 351 18.94 -26.97 -1.22
CA SER A 351 18.04 -26.84 -2.38
C SER A 351 18.15 -25.49 -3.10
N LEU A 352 18.79 -24.50 -2.49
CA LEU A 352 19.09 -23.18 -3.04
C LEU A 352 20.55 -23.04 -3.47
N GLY A 353 21.36 -24.10 -3.37
CA GLY A 353 22.78 -24.09 -3.72
C GLY A 353 23.71 -23.61 -2.60
N TYR A 354 23.20 -23.40 -1.38
CA TYR A 354 23.99 -23.00 -0.21
C TYR A 354 24.28 -24.20 0.70
N THR A 355 25.44 -24.20 1.34
CA THR A 355 25.78 -25.16 2.39
C THR A 355 25.68 -24.46 3.74
N LEU A 356 25.01 -25.08 4.72
CA LEU A 356 24.95 -24.57 6.09
C LEU A 356 25.60 -25.57 7.05
N THR A 357 26.64 -25.12 7.76
CA THR A 357 27.32 -25.85 8.83
C THR A 357 27.27 -25.06 10.14
N TRP A 358 27.65 -25.68 11.25
CA TRP A 358 27.76 -25.03 12.55
C TRP A 358 28.92 -25.61 13.36
N ALA A 359 29.56 -24.75 14.16
CA ALA A 359 30.70 -25.07 15.02
C ALA A 359 30.40 -24.73 16.47
#